data_AF-A0A7K0LLP1-F1
#
_entry.id   AF-A0A7K0LLP1-F1
#
_cell.length_a   1.000
_cell.length_b   1.000
_cell.length_c   1.000
_cell.angle_alpha   90.00
_cell.angle_beta   90.00
_cell.angle_gamma   90.00
#
_symmetry.space_group_name_H-M   'P 1'
#
loop_
_entity.id
_entity.type
_entity.pdbx_description
1 polymer ?
#
loop_
_entity_poly.entity_id
_entity_poly.type
_entity_poly.pdbx_seq_one_letter_code
_entity_poly.pdbx_strand_id
1 'polypeptide(L)'
;AGGVAVSSTGMRLLVSQGRVEEAADALTRPHRVQGLVVHGDHRGRELGYPTANLEATPLATIPADGVYAAWLVVDPDGAASPVWPAAVSVGTNPTFGEVARRVEAFALDAGTDLDLYGREVAVDFLTHLRPMVAFDSLDALVVQMARDVDDARLVCLREG
;
A
#
# COMPACT_ATOMS: atom_id res chain seq x y z
N ALA A 1 -23.67 -9.41 19.10
CA ALA A 1 -22.57 -10.20 19.68
C ALA A 1 -22.14 -11.24 18.66
N GLY A 2 -20.95 -11.08 18.11
CA GLY A 2 -20.38 -11.96 17.09
C GLY A 2 -18.90 -11.66 16.97
N GLY A 3 -18.16 -11.88 18.06
CA GLY A 3 -16.72 -11.76 18.05
C GLY A 3 -16.20 -12.80 17.07
N VAL A 4 -15.72 -12.36 15.91
CA VAL A 4 -14.96 -13.23 15.02
C VAL A 4 -13.78 -13.74 15.85
N ALA A 5 -13.71 -15.05 16.05
CA ALA A 5 -12.56 -15.63 16.72
C ALA A 5 -11.30 -15.19 15.96
N VAL A 6 -10.42 -14.46 16.63
CA VAL A 6 -9.14 -14.00 16.08
C VAL A 6 -8.33 -15.24 15.72
N SER A 7 -8.39 -15.62 14.45
CA SER A 7 -7.67 -16.75 13.88
C SER A 7 -6.86 -16.25 12.71
N SER A 8 -5.66 -16.79 12.53
CA SER A 8 -4.78 -16.39 11.43
C SER A 8 -5.46 -16.57 10.07
N THR A 9 -6.32 -17.58 9.91
CA THR A 9 -7.09 -17.80 8.68
C THR A 9 -8.16 -16.73 8.46
N GLY A 10 -8.90 -16.36 9.51
CA GLY A 10 -9.91 -15.29 9.41
C GLY A 10 -9.30 -13.94 9.06
N MET A 11 -8.16 -13.59 9.69
CA MET A 11 -7.42 -12.37 9.36
C MET A 11 -6.94 -12.36 7.91
N ARG A 12 -6.33 -13.46 7.44
CA ARG A 12 -5.89 -13.56 6.04
C ARG A 12 -7.04 -13.40 5.05
N LEU A 13 -8.22 -13.91 5.39
CA LEU A 13 -9.42 -13.76 4.57
C LEU A 13 -9.90 -12.30 4.51
N LEU A 14 -9.92 -11.59 5.64
CA LEU A 14 -10.27 -10.16 5.67
C LEU A 14 -9.29 -9.34 4.81
N VAL A 15 -7.99 -9.55 5.00
CA VAL A 15 -6.95 -8.87 4.23
C VAL A 15 -7.09 -9.19 2.74
N SER A 16 -7.24 -10.46 2.35
CA SER A 16 -7.36 -10.84 0.94
C SER A 16 -8.64 -10.31 0.27
N GLN A 17 -9.64 -9.89 1.05
CA GLN A 17 -10.85 -9.20 0.58
C GLN A 17 -10.72 -7.67 0.59
N GLY A 18 -9.54 -7.12 0.95
CA GLY A 18 -9.31 -5.67 1.06
C GLY A 18 -9.89 -5.04 2.32
N ARG A 19 -10.43 -5.84 3.25
CA ARG A 19 -11.05 -5.38 4.51
C ARG A 19 -9.98 -5.16 5.58
N VAL A 20 -9.06 -4.24 5.30
CA VAL A 20 -7.87 -4.00 6.11
C VAL A 20 -8.19 -3.34 7.45
N GLU A 21 -9.25 -2.52 7.50
CA GLU A 21 -9.77 -1.90 8.72
C GLU A 21 -10.27 -2.97 9.70
N GLU A 22 -11.11 -3.89 9.23
CA GLU A 22 -11.65 -4.96 10.08
C GLU A 22 -10.56 -5.95 10.52
N ALA A 23 -9.56 -6.18 9.67
CA ALA A 23 -8.39 -6.94 10.06
C ALA A 23 -7.60 -6.21 11.15
N ALA A 24 -7.45 -4.88 11.05
CA ALA A 24 -6.76 -4.07 12.04
C ALA A 24 -7.48 -4.05 13.39
N ASP A 25 -8.81 -3.93 13.39
CA ASP A 25 -9.64 -4.02 14.60
C ASP A 25 -9.44 -5.36 15.33
N ALA A 26 -9.40 -6.46 14.57
CA ALA A 26 -9.15 -7.79 15.13
C ALA A 26 -7.70 -7.99 15.61
N LEU A 27 -6.74 -7.33 14.96
CA LEU A 27 -5.31 -7.42 15.24
C LEU A 27 -4.81 -6.44 16.29
N THR A 28 -5.59 -5.40 16.60
CA THR A 28 -5.19 -4.20 17.37
C THR A 28 -4.03 -3.41 16.76
N ARG A 29 -3.77 -3.63 15.47
CA ARG A 29 -2.74 -2.94 14.68
C ARG A 29 -3.02 -3.09 13.18
N PRO A 30 -2.56 -2.15 12.35
CA PRO A 30 -2.61 -2.28 10.90
C PRO A 30 -2.00 -3.59 10.41
N HIS A 31 -2.57 -4.13 9.33
CA HIS A 31 -1.95 -5.23 8.61
C HIS A 31 -0.70 -4.72 7.87
N ARG A 32 0.41 -5.44 8.01
CA ARG A 32 1.72 -5.04 7.49
C ARG A 32 2.15 -5.94 6.34
N VAL A 33 2.63 -5.34 5.26
CA VAL A 33 3.38 -6.02 4.19
C VAL A 33 4.81 -5.48 4.17
N GLN A 34 5.79 -6.38 4.26
CA GLN A 34 7.22 -6.04 4.18
C GLN A 34 7.82 -6.55 2.88
N GLY A 35 8.83 -5.84 2.38
CA GLY A 35 9.51 -6.20 1.14
C GLY A 35 10.69 -5.29 0.82
N LEU A 36 11.39 -5.63 -0.26
CA LEU A 36 12.44 -4.79 -0.82
C LEU A 36 11.85 -3.83 -1.85
N VAL A 37 12.36 -2.60 -1.89
CA VAL A 37 12.02 -1.68 -2.98
C VAL A 37 12.83 -2.03 -4.21
N VAL A 38 12.13 -2.37 -5.29
CA VAL A 38 12.69 -2.75 -6.57
C VAL A 38 12.36 -1.74 -7.66
N HIS A 39 13.01 -1.87 -8.81
CA HIS A 39 12.70 -1.06 -9.97
C HIS A 39 11.35 -1.49 -10.55
N GLY A 40 10.46 -0.52 -10.77
CA GLY A 40 9.18 -0.72 -11.44
C GLY A 40 9.16 -0.07 -12.83
N ASP A 41 7.97 0.13 -13.38
CA ASP A 41 7.80 0.68 -14.73
C ASP A 41 8.04 2.22 -14.78
N HIS A 42 8.42 2.85 -13.66
CA HIS A 42 8.71 4.28 -13.47
C HIS A 42 7.61 5.28 -13.91
N ARG A 43 6.42 4.79 -14.30
CA ARG A 43 5.31 5.61 -14.82
C ARG A 43 4.83 6.68 -13.84
N GLY A 44 4.78 6.38 -12.55
CA GLY A 44 4.36 7.34 -11.52
C GLY A 44 5.26 8.58 -11.49
N ARG A 45 6.57 8.41 -11.70
CA ARG A 45 7.54 9.52 -11.67
C ARG A 45 7.28 10.53 -12.79
N GLU A 46 6.93 10.07 -13.98
CA GLU A 46 6.57 10.92 -15.11
C GLU A 46 5.30 11.75 -14.85
N LEU A 47 4.44 11.28 -13.95
CA LEU A 47 3.18 11.92 -13.54
C LEU A 47 3.32 12.80 -12.29
N GLY A 48 4.53 12.93 -11.73
CA GLY A 48 4.78 13.67 -10.49
C GLY A 48 4.52 12.88 -9.20
N TYR A 49 4.28 11.57 -9.31
CA TYR A 49 4.02 10.65 -8.18
C TYR A 49 5.06 9.52 -8.16
N PRO A 50 6.33 9.78 -7.79
CA PRO A 50 7.35 8.73 -7.70
C PRO A 50 6.95 7.64 -6.69
N THR A 51 6.62 6.44 -7.19
CA THR A 51 6.22 5.29 -6.37
C THR A 51 7.38 4.33 -6.10
N ALA A 52 7.48 3.85 -4.86
CA ALA A 52 8.30 2.72 -4.48
C ALA A 52 7.54 1.42 -4.82
N ASN A 53 8.13 0.57 -5.67
CA ASN A 53 7.59 -0.74 -5.99
C ASN A 53 8.12 -1.75 -4.97
N LEU A 54 7.23 -2.36 -4.19
CA LEU A 54 7.60 -3.37 -3.20
C LEU A 54 7.55 -4.78 -3.81
N GLU A 55 8.67 -5.47 -3.74
CA GLU A 55 8.73 -6.92 -3.84
C GLU A 55 8.44 -7.52 -2.46
N ALA A 56 7.18 -7.88 -2.23
CA ALA A 56 6.72 -8.42 -0.95
C ALA A 56 7.34 -9.79 -0.65
N THR A 57 7.55 -10.09 0.63
CA THR A 57 8.06 -11.41 1.05
C THR A 57 7.13 -12.55 0.60
N PRO A 58 7.64 -13.77 0.30
CA PRO A 58 6.84 -14.84 -0.30
C PRO A 58 5.61 -15.31 0.50
N LEU A 59 5.60 -15.09 1.82
CA LEU A 59 4.50 -15.47 2.71
C LEU A 59 3.58 -14.30 3.07
N ALA A 60 3.83 -13.11 2.51
CA ALA A 60 3.01 -11.94 2.76
C ALA A 60 1.58 -12.16 2.26
N THR A 61 0.61 -11.87 3.13
CA THR A 61 -0.78 -11.77 2.68
C THR A 61 -0.98 -10.35 2.15
N ILE A 62 -1.08 -10.21 0.84
CA ILE A 62 -1.26 -8.91 0.18
C ILE A 62 -2.77 -8.61 0.10
N PRO A 63 -3.22 -7.39 0.44
CA PRO A 63 -4.62 -6.99 0.33
C PRO A 63 -5.22 -7.20 -1.07
N ALA A 64 -6.54 -7.11 -1.24
CA ALA A 64 -7.17 -7.16 -2.56
C ALA A 64 -6.69 -6.01 -3.48
N ASP A 65 -6.91 -6.13 -4.79
CA ASP A 65 -6.57 -5.06 -5.72
C ASP A 65 -7.39 -3.79 -5.43
N GLY A 66 -6.72 -2.65 -5.33
CA GLY A 66 -7.33 -1.39 -4.89
C GLY A 66 -6.29 -0.34 -4.51
N VAL A 67 -6.76 0.82 -4.08
CA VAL A 67 -5.93 1.90 -3.54
C VAL A 67 -6.24 2.05 -2.06
N TYR A 68 -5.19 2.20 -1.26
CA TYR A 68 -5.24 2.22 0.20
C TYR A 68 -4.49 3.42 0.75
N ALA A 69 -4.97 3.93 1.89
CA ALA A 69 -4.19 4.79 2.77
C ALA A 69 -3.33 3.89 3.67
N ALA A 70 -2.06 4.26 3.85
CA ALA A 70 -1.12 3.46 4.61
C ALA A 70 0.00 4.33 5.22
N TRP A 71 0.76 3.74 6.14
CA TRP A 71 2.08 4.24 6.50
C TRP A 71 3.15 3.48 5.71
N LEU A 72 4.10 4.22 5.12
CA LEU A 72 5.34 3.67 4.57
C LEU A 72 6.44 3.82 5.60
N VAL A 73 7.01 2.70 6.04
CA VAL A 73 8.07 2.61 7.05
C VAL A 73 9.35 2.13 6.38
N VAL A 74 10.44 2.88 6.48
CA VAL A 74 11.76 2.51 5.93
C VAL A 74 12.64 1.92 7.02
N ASP A 75 13.37 0.86 6.69
CA ASP A 75 14.18 0.06 7.63
C ASP A 75 13.36 -0.31 8.89
N PRO A 76 12.28 -1.10 8.74
CA PRO A 76 11.29 -1.34 9.80
C PRO A 76 11.85 -2.05 11.05
N ASP A 77 13.01 -2.70 10.93
CA ASP A 77 13.73 -3.36 12.04
C ASP A 77 14.91 -2.51 12.57
N GLY A 78 15.08 -1.29 12.05
CA GLY A 78 16.11 -0.35 12.44
C GLY A 78 15.80 0.40 13.74
N ALA A 79 16.84 0.97 14.37
CA ALA A 79 16.70 1.75 15.62
C ALA A 79 15.94 3.08 15.42
N ALA A 80 15.94 3.60 14.20
CA ALA A 80 15.12 4.73 13.76
C ALA A 80 14.57 4.40 12.39
N SER A 81 13.24 4.27 12.30
CA SER A 81 12.55 3.99 11.04
C SER A 81 11.81 5.25 10.60
N PRO A 82 12.26 5.94 9.54
CA PRO A 82 11.48 7.00 8.93
C PRO A 82 10.10 6.49 8.50
N VAL A 83 9.06 7.27 8.78
CA VAL A 83 7.66 6.93 8.45
C VAL A 83 7.04 8.08 7.67
N TRP A 84 6.37 7.75 6.56
CA TRP A 84 5.59 8.70 5.77
C TRP A 84 4.15 8.21 5.61
N PRO A 85 3.18 9.13 5.57
CA PRO A 85 1.87 8.81 5.03
C PRO A 85 2.02 8.37 3.57
N ALA A 86 1.20 7.43 3.13
CA ALA A 86 1.32 6.84 1.81
C ALA A 86 -0.04 6.57 1.16
N ALA A 87 -0.13 6.85 -0.14
CA ALA A 87 -1.16 6.29 -1.02
C ALA A 87 -0.57 5.05 -1.69
N VAL A 88 -1.23 3.90 -1.51
CA VAL A 88 -0.70 2.60 -1.94
C VAL A 88 -1.63 1.96 -2.94
N SER A 89 -1.12 1.70 -4.14
CA SER A 89 -1.80 0.93 -5.18
C SER A 89 -1.41 -0.54 -5.04
N VAL A 90 -2.41 -1.41 -4.92
CA VAL A 90 -2.26 -2.86 -4.99
C VAL A 90 -2.90 -3.33 -6.28
N GLY A 91 -2.12 -3.99 -7.13
CA GLY A 91 -2.59 -4.49 -8.41
C GLY A 91 -2.06 -5.88 -8.72
N THR A 92 -2.64 -6.50 -9.72
CA THR A 92 -2.19 -7.78 -10.26
C THR A 92 -1.75 -7.59 -11.71
N ASN A 93 -0.52 -7.98 -12.05
CA ASN A 93 -0.09 -8.02 -13.46
C ASN A 93 -0.14 -9.47 -13.97
N PRO A 94 -1.14 -9.85 -14.78
CA PRO A 94 -1.19 -11.17 -15.37
C PRO A 94 -0.17 -11.26 -16.52
N THR A 95 1.11 -11.50 -16.19
CA THR A 95 2.17 -11.70 -17.19
C THR A 95 2.63 -13.16 -17.16
N PHE A 96 2.53 -13.85 -18.30
CA PHE A 96 3.08 -15.19 -18.59
C PHE A 96 3.20 -16.16 -17.39
N GLY A 97 2.05 -16.59 -16.86
CA GLY A 97 1.96 -17.78 -15.99
C GLY A 97 2.12 -17.54 -14.49
N GLU A 98 2.60 -16.37 -14.07
CA GLU A 98 2.66 -15.99 -12.65
C GLU A 98 1.77 -14.77 -12.37
N VAL A 99 0.91 -14.90 -11.35
CA VAL A 99 0.08 -13.80 -10.86
C VAL A 99 0.92 -12.99 -9.87
N ALA A 100 1.84 -12.18 -10.38
CA ALA A 100 2.65 -11.31 -9.54
C ALA A 100 1.78 -10.15 -9.02
N ARG A 101 1.58 -10.11 -7.70
CA ARG A 101 0.96 -8.96 -7.02
C ARG A 101 1.97 -7.83 -6.96
N ARG A 102 1.54 -6.62 -7.32
CA ARG A 102 2.32 -5.38 -7.25
C ARG A 102 1.79 -4.53 -6.11
N VAL A 103 2.70 -4.05 -5.27
CA VAL A 103 2.41 -3.07 -4.21
C VAL A 103 3.24 -1.83 -4.49
N GLU A 104 2.60 -0.73 -4.85
CA GLU A 104 3.25 0.52 -5.21
C GLU A 104 2.88 1.60 -4.20
N ALA A 105 3.86 2.09 -3.44
CA ALA A 105 3.64 3.10 -2.42
C ALA A 105 4.15 4.46 -2.90
N PHE A 106 3.28 5.47 -2.91
CA PHE A 106 3.67 6.86 -3.06
C PHE A 106 3.82 7.48 -1.65
N ALA A 107 5.04 7.85 -1.27
CA ALA A 107 5.33 8.50 0.00
C ALA A 107 4.90 9.97 -0.06
N LEU A 108 3.89 10.34 0.71
CA LEU A 108 3.38 11.71 0.76
C LEU A 108 4.38 12.60 1.49
N ASP A 109 4.52 13.82 0.99
CA ASP A 109 5.28 14.91 1.61
C ASP A 109 6.79 14.62 1.80
N ALA A 110 7.30 13.52 1.22
CA ALA A 110 8.70 13.11 1.29
C ALA A 110 9.63 13.85 0.31
N GLY A 111 9.07 14.70 -0.55
CA GLY A 111 9.78 15.32 -1.67
C GLY A 111 9.94 14.37 -2.87
N THR A 112 10.50 14.89 -3.96
CA THR A 112 10.67 14.14 -5.23
C THR A 112 11.96 13.34 -5.32
N ASP A 113 12.88 13.58 -4.39
CA ASP A 113 14.25 13.04 -4.43
C ASP A 113 14.45 11.87 -3.46
N LEU A 114 13.36 11.35 -2.88
CA LEU A 114 13.40 10.18 -2.02
C LEU A 114 13.76 8.94 -2.84
N ASP A 115 15.00 8.46 -2.68
CA ASP A 115 15.46 7.20 -3.25
C ASP A 115 15.37 6.09 -2.19
N LEU A 116 14.51 5.12 -2.44
CA LEU A 116 14.33 3.94 -1.59
C LEU A 116 14.85 2.66 -2.23
N TYR A 117 15.42 2.69 -3.44
CA TYR A 117 15.81 1.46 -4.14
C TYR A 117 16.78 0.61 -3.32
N GLY A 118 16.49 -0.70 -3.27
CA GLY A 118 17.28 -1.68 -2.51
C GLY A 118 17.09 -1.61 -1.00
N ARG A 119 16.22 -0.73 -0.48
CA ARG A 119 15.89 -0.65 0.95
C ARG A 119 14.79 -1.63 1.31
N GLU A 120 14.88 -2.15 2.53
CA GLU A 120 13.76 -2.85 3.16
C GLU A 120 12.75 -1.83 3.66
N VAL A 121 11.49 -2.07 3.32
CA VAL A 121 10.38 -1.21 3.72
C VAL A 121 9.21 -2.05 4.21
N ALA A 122 8.33 -1.41 4.97
CA ALA A 122 7.03 -1.95 5.35
C ALA A 122 5.92 -0.98 4.95
N VAL A 123 4.77 -1.53 4.58
CA VAL A 123 3.53 -0.79 4.36
C VAL A 123 2.50 -1.28 5.38
N ASP A 124 2.04 -0.37 6.22
CA ASP A 124 0.99 -0.59 7.21
C ASP A 124 -0.34 -0.07 6.68
N PHE A 125 -1.22 -0.98 6.24
CA PHE A 125 -2.49 -0.64 5.59
C PHE A 125 -3.51 -0.15 6.61
N LEU A 126 -3.98 1.08 6.44
CA LEU A 126 -4.95 1.72 7.33
C LEU A 126 -6.38 1.58 6.82
N THR A 127 -6.62 1.97 5.56
CA THR A 127 -7.98 2.11 5.02
C THR A 127 -8.00 1.79 3.53
N HIS A 128 -9.02 1.08 3.07
CA HIS A 128 -9.27 0.90 1.65
C HIS A 128 -10.01 2.12 1.08
N LEU A 129 -9.36 2.87 0.19
CA LEU A 129 -9.92 4.10 -0.38
C LEU A 129 -10.85 3.82 -1.55
N ARG A 130 -10.42 2.96 -2.49
CA ARG A 130 -11.23 2.61 -3.66
C ARG A 130 -10.74 1.33 -4.36
N PRO A 131 -11.62 0.63 -5.10
CA PRO A 131 -11.19 -0.44 -5.99
C PRO A 131 -10.28 0.06 -7.11
N MET A 132 -9.60 -0.88 -7.77
CA MET A 132 -8.86 -0.61 -9.00
C MET A 132 -9.83 -0.24 -10.14
N VAL A 133 -9.52 0.82 -10.88
CA VAL A 133 -10.33 1.27 -12.03
C VAL A 133 -9.43 1.60 -13.21
N ALA A 134 -9.91 1.34 -14.42
CA ALA A 134 -9.26 1.80 -15.64
C ALA A 134 -9.65 3.26 -15.92
N PHE A 135 -8.75 4.01 -16.55
CA PHE A 135 -9.00 5.40 -16.96
C PHE A 135 -8.87 5.53 -18.47
N ASP A 136 -9.80 6.29 -19.06
CA ASP A 136 -9.84 6.53 -20.50
C ASP A 136 -8.87 7.65 -20.96
N SER A 137 -8.22 8.34 -20.01
CA SER A 137 -7.22 9.37 -20.30
C SER A 137 -6.22 9.54 -19.16
N LEU A 138 -5.05 10.11 -19.50
CA LEU A 138 -4.02 10.43 -18.52
C LEU A 138 -4.49 11.51 -17.54
N ASP A 139 -5.21 12.53 -18.00
CA ASP A 139 -5.72 13.60 -17.14
C ASP A 139 -6.70 13.06 -16.09
N ALA A 140 -7.59 12.14 -16.48
CA ALA A 140 -8.52 11.49 -15.55
C ALA A 140 -7.77 10.68 -14.48
N LEU A 141 -6.71 9.97 -14.87
CA LEU A 141 -5.84 9.25 -13.94
C LEU A 141 -5.18 10.22 -12.94
N VAL A 142 -4.55 11.30 -13.43
CA VAL A 142 -3.84 12.27 -12.58
C VAL A 142 -4.79 12.95 -11.59
N VAL A 143 -6.00 13.32 -12.02
CA VAL A 143 -7.03 13.89 -11.15
C VAL A 143 -7.44 12.90 -10.07
N GLN A 144 -7.60 11.62 -10.40
CA GLN A 144 -7.94 10.62 -9.39
C GLN A 144 -6.77 10.36 -8.44
N MET A 145 -5.53 10.30 -8.93
CA MET A 145 -4.35 10.15 -8.08
C MET A 145 -4.21 11.28 -7.06
N ALA A 146 -4.50 12.53 -7.47
CA ALA A 146 -4.50 13.67 -6.55
C ALA A 146 -5.52 13.50 -5.42
N ARG A 147 -6.73 13.02 -5.74
CA ARG A 147 -7.77 12.72 -4.73
C ARG A 147 -7.35 11.59 -3.80
N ASP A 148 -6.79 10.51 -4.35
CA ASP A 148 -6.31 9.37 -3.58
C ASP A 148 -5.23 9.82 -2.57
N VAL A 149 -4.35 10.75 -2.96
CA VAL A 149 -3.35 11.37 -2.08
C VAL A 149 -3.99 12.22 -0.98
N ASP A 150 -4.95 13.07 -1.30
CA ASP A 150 -5.63 13.90 -0.31
C ASP A 150 -6.41 13.04 0.71
N ASP A 151 -7.10 12.00 0.25
CA ASP A 151 -7.82 11.06 1.10
C ASP A 151 -6.84 10.27 1.99
N ALA A 152 -5.72 9.79 1.44
CA ALA A 152 -4.69 9.11 2.21
C ALA A 152 -4.10 10.01 3.30
N ARG A 153 -3.85 11.29 2.99
CA ARG A 153 -3.38 12.28 3.97
C ARG A 153 -4.39 12.45 5.10
N LEU A 154 -5.67 12.58 4.79
CA LEU A 154 -6.73 12.74 5.78
C LEU A 154 -6.87 11.54 6.71
N VAL A 155 -6.75 10.31 6.18
CA VAL A 155 -6.74 9.08 7.00
C VAL A 155 -5.54 9.07 7.93
N CYS A 156 -4.34 9.28 7.41
CA CYS A 156 -3.11 9.24 8.20
C CYS A 156 -3.09 10.29 9.33
N LEU A 157 -3.66 11.47 9.11
CA LEU A 157 -3.82 12.50 10.14
C LEU A 157 -4.79 12.13 11.28
N ARG A 158 -5.71 11.18 11.06
CA ARG A 158 -6.67 10.72 12.07
C ARG A 158 -6.15 9.54 12.88
N GLU A 159 -5.29 8.73 12.27
CA GLU A 159 -4.76 7.48 12.83
C GLU A 159 -3.36 7.65 13.48
N GLY A 160 -2.71 8.81 13.29
CA GLY A 160 -1.40 9.16 13.89
C GLY A 160 -1.53 10.07 15.11
#